data_AF-A0A7N2M1C9-F1
#
_entry.id   AF-A0A7N2M1C9-F1
#
_cell.length_a   1.000
_cell.length_b   1.000
_cell.length_c   1.000
_cell.angle_alpha   90.00
_cell.angle_beta   90.00
_cell.angle_gamma   90.00
#
_symmetry.space_group_name_H-M   'P 1'
#
loop_
_entity.id
_entity.type
_entity.pdbx_description
1 polymer ?
#
loop_
_entity_poly.entity_id
_entity_poly.type
_entity_poly.pdbx_seq_one_letter_code
_entity_poly.pdbx_strand_id
1 'polypeptide(L)'
;MHIILNNRLHAKLRAFLLGDPLLYHYAIFSDNVLVAAVVINSTITYAKDPSKHAFHIVTDRLNYATMRMWFLVNPPGKASIQVRNIEEFTWLNASYSPVLNQLGLHSMIDYYFKAHQANFYSNLKYQNPKYLFVLNHLRFYLPETFPKLNKVLFLDDDIVVKKDLTALWSLDLSRNVNGAVETCGESFHCFDWYLNFSNPLISKNFDPHACGWAYGMNIFDLDQQKRQNIT
;
A
#
# COMPACT_ATOMS: atom_id res chain seq x y z
N MET A 1 -36.86 -3.37 -16.23
CA MET A 1 -36.55 -4.17 -15.02
C MET A 1 -35.64 -5.38 -15.33
N HIS A 2 -34.67 -5.25 -16.25
CA HIS A 2 -33.76 -6.34 -16.63
C HIS A 2 -32.27 -6.03 -16.37
N ILE A 3 -31.92 -4.76 -16.10
CA ILE A 3 -30.54 -4.30 -15.84
C ILE A 3 -30.14 -4.53 -14.37
N ILE A 4 -31.09 -4.56 -13.44
CA ILE A 4 -30.80 -4.63 -11.99
C ILE A 4 -30.50 -6.06 -11.50
N LEU A 5 -31.09 -7.09 -12.14
CA LEU A 5 -30.87 -8.50 -11.76
C LEU A 5 -29.46 -9.01 -12.11
N ASN A 6 -28.85 -8.47 -13.17
CA ASN A 6 -27.52 -8.91 -13.63
C ASN A 6 -26.37 -8.40 -12.73
N ASN A 7 -26.58 -7.28 -12.03
CA ASN A 7 -25.57 -6.69 -11.14
C ASN A 7 -25.27 -7.54 -9.91
N ARG A 8 -26.24 -8.27 -9.34
CA ARG A 8 -26.01 -9.10 -8.16
C ARG A 8 -25.21 -10.36 -8.46
N LEU A 9 -25.43 -10.98 -9.62
CA LEU A 9 -24.66 -12.16 -10.04
C LEU A 9 -23.23 -11.77 -10.44
N HIS A 10 -23.07 -10.69 -11.21
CA HIS A 10 -21.75 -10.14 -11.53
C HIS A 10 -21.00 -9.64 -10.29
N ALA A 11 -21.68 -9.01 -9.32
CA ALA A 11 -21.05 -8.61 -8.06
C ALA A 11 -20.62 -9.81 -7.21
N LYS A 12 -21.42 -10.89 -7.17
CA LYS A 12 -21.05 -12.14 -6.49
C LYS A 12 -19.87 -12.85 -7.16
N LEU A 13 -19.87 -12.93 -8.49
CA LEU A 13 -18.75 -13.48 -9.28
C LEU A 13 -17.47 -12.66 -9.10
N ARG A 14 -17.56 -11.33 -9.12
CA ARG A 14 -16.42 -10.44 -8.80
C ARG A 14 -15.95 -10.61 -7.36
N ALA A 15 -16.86 -10.72 -6.39
CA ALA A 15 -16.50 -10.94 -4.99
C ALA A 15 -15.84 -12.30 -4.74
N PHE A 16 -16.22 -13.34 -5.50
CA PHE A 16 -15.58 -14.66 -5.47
C PHE A 16 -14.15 -14.59 -6.02
N LEU A 17 -13.95 -13.93 -7.17
CA LEU A 17 -12.63 -13.74 -7.77
C LEU A 17 -11.68 -12.93 -6.86
N LEU A 18 -12.18 -11.92 -6.16
CA LEU A 18 -11.36 -11.04 -5.31
C LEU A 18 -10.77 -11.72 -4.05
N GLY A 19 -11.21 -12.93 -3.71
CA GLY A 19 -10.60 -13.75 -2.65
C GLY A 19 -10.07 -15.09 -3.15
N ASP A 20 -9.98 -15.28 -4.47
CA ASP A 20 -9.49 -16.51 -5.07
C ASP A 20 -7.96 -16.55 -4.99
N PRO A 21 -7.36 -17.45 -4.19
CA PRO A 21 -5.92 -17.51 -3.98
C PRO A 21 -5.13 -17.87 -5.26
N LEU A 22 -5.82 -18.27 -6.34
CA LEU A 22 -5.21 -18.56 -7.64
C LEU A 22 -4.93 -17.31 -8.48
N LEU A 23 -5.40 -16.13 -8.07
CA LEU A 23 -5.13 -14.87 -8.75
C LEU A 23 -3.86 -14.17 -8.23
N TYR A 24 -3.33 -13.29 -9.06
CA TYR A 24 -2.25 -12.37 -8.69
C TYR A 24 -2.86 -11.12 -8.04
N HIS A 25 -2.73 -11.01 -6.72
CA HIS A 25 -3.32 -9.94 -5.93
C HIS A 25 -2.38 -8.76 -5.71
N TYR A 26 -2.82 -7.57 -6.13
CA TYR A 26 -2.06 -6.33 -6.01
C TYR A 26 -2.73 -5.42 -4.98
N ALA A 27 -1.94 -4.84 -4.07
CA ALA A 27 -2.41 -3.82 -3.14
C ALA A 27 -1.91 -2.44 -3.60
N ILE A 28 -2.83 -1.48 -3.74
CA ILE A 28 -2.52 -0.09 -4.10
C ILE A 28 -3.28 0.81 -3.14
N PHE A 29 -2.57 1.69 -2.43
CA PHE A 29 -3.18 2.67 -1.54
C PHE A 29 -3.00 4.05 -2.14
N SER A 30 -4.09 4.70 -2.52
CA SER A 30 -4.04 5.97 -3.25
C SER A 30 -5.31 6.78 -3.04
N ASP A 31 -5.15 8.10 -2.98
CA ASP A 31 -6.20 9.10 -3.01
C ASP A 31 -6.36 9.71 -4.41
N ASN A 32 -5.57 9.27 -5.40
CA ASN A 32 -5.53 9.86 -6.73
C ASN A 32 -5.93 8.85 -7.83
N VAL A 33 -7.09 9.12 -8.43
CA VAL A 33 -7.69 8.26 -9.47
C VAL A 33 -6.78 8.09 -10.69
N LEU A 34 -6.12 9.15 -11.14
CA LEU A 34 -5.30 9.09 -12.36
C LEU A 34 -4.04 8.27 -12.14
N VAL A 35 -3.40 8.46 -10.99
CA VAL A 35 -2.17 7.78 -10.61
C VAL A 35 -2.43 6.29 -10.40
N ALA A 36 -3.49 5.93 -9.65
CA ALA A 36 -3.93 4.54 -9.53
C ALA A 36 -4.25 3.90 -10.90
N ALA A 37 -4.91 4.63 -11.80
CA ALA A 37 -5.22 4.16 -13.14
C ALA A 37 -3.96 3.91 -13.99
N VAL A 38 -2.93 4.77 -13.88
CA VAL A 38 -1.64 4.60 -14.58
C VAL A 38 -0.92 3.33 -14.10
N VAL A 39 -0.83 3.11 -12.79
CA VAL A 39 -0.23 1.90 -12.21
C VAL A 39 -0.95 0.64 -12.71
N ILE A 40 -2.29 0.63 -12.66
CA ILE A 40 -3.08 -0.54 -13.04
C ILE A 40 -3.00 -0.77 -14.55
N ASN A 41 -3.16 0.27 -15.36
CA ASN A 41 -3.10 0.15 -16.81
C ASN A 41 -1.72 -0.28 -17.28
N SER A 42 -0.65 0.28 -16.72
CA SER A 42 0.70 -0.15 -17.08
C SER A 42 0.94 -1.61 -16.69
N THR A 43 0.51 -2.03 -15.50
CA THR A 43 0.60 -3.44 -15.08
C THR A 43 -0.15 -4.38 -16.02
N ILE A 44 -1.39 -4.05 -16.38
CA ILE A 44 -2.22 -4.86 -17.28
C ILE A 44 -1.74 -4.86 -18.72
N THR A 45 -1.20 -3.73 -19.20
CA THR A 45 -0.64 -3.62 -20.56
C THR A 45 0.48 -4.64 -20.79
N TYR A 46 1.29 -4.91 -19.77
CA TYR A 46 2.40 -5.87 -19.86
C TYR A 46 2.08 -7.26 -19.31
N ALA A 47 0.87 -7.48 -18.79
CA ALA A 47 0.45 -8.77 -18.24
C ALA A 47 0.23 -9.80 -19.35
N LYS A 48 0.75 -11.02 -19.17
CA LYS A 48 0.51 -12.12 -20.13
C LYS A 48 -0.94 -12.57 -20.18
N ASP A 49 -1.61 -12.59 -19.02
CA ASP A 49 -3.02 -12.95 -18.90
C ASP A 49 -3.72 -11.99 -17.93
N PRO A 50 -4.27 -10.86 -18.43
CA PRO A 50 -4.96 -9.87 -17.61
C PRO A 50 -6.11 -10.41 -16.76
N SER A 51 -6.70 -11.55 -17.12
CA SER A 51 -7.84 -12.13 -16.38
C SER A 51 -7.42 -12.73 -15.03
N LYS A 52 -6.12 -12.99 -14.84
CA LYS A 52 -5.56 -13.53 -13.60
C LYS A 52 -5.16 -12.48 -12.58
N HIS A 53 -5.36 -11.19 -12.87
CA HIS A 53 -4.90 -10.10 -12.02
C HIS A 53 -6.08 -9.50 -11.24
N ALA A 54 -5.89 -9.34 -9.93
CA ALA A 54 -6.85 -8.73 -9.02
C ALA A 54 -6.20 -7.54 -8.30
N PHE A 55 -6.70 -6.33 -8.52
CA PHE A 55 -6.21 -5.12 -7.85
C PHE A 55 -7.16 -4.71 -6.73
N HIS A 56 -6.56 -4.44 -5.58
CA HIS A 56 -7.24 -3.95 -4.40
C HIS A 56 -6.78 -2.54 -4.09
N ILE A 57 -7.62 -1.58 -4.44
CA ILE A 57 -7.41 -0.17 -4.20
C ILE A 57 -8.02 0.17 -2.84
N VAL A 58 -7.23 0.74 -1.94
CA VAL A 58 -7.75 1.35 -0.71
C VAL A 58 -7.56 2.86 -0.82
N THR A 59 -8.65 3.59 -0.58
CA THR A 59 -8.72 5.04 -0.72
C THR A 59 -9.45 5.64 0.48
N ASP A 60 -9.31 6.95 0.68
CA ASP A 60 -10.11 7.69 1.65
C ASP A 60 -11.59 7.83 1.22
N ARG A 61 -12.41 8.31 2.16
CA ARG A 61 -13.85 8.53 1.96
C ARG A 61 -14.16 9.52 0.84
N LEU A 62 -13.38 10.58 0.70
CA LEU A 62 -13.64 11.65 -0.27
C LEU A 62 -13.44 11.15 -1.69
N ASN A 63 -12.44 10.30 -1.89
CA ASN A 63 -12.06 9.76 -3.19
C ASN A 63 -12.75 8.45 -3.53
N TYR A 64 -13.35 7.76 -2.55
CA TYR A 64 -13.98 6.44 -2.74
C TYR A 64 -15.02 6.39 -3.87
N ALA A 65 -15.96 7.34 -3.89
CA ALA A 65 -17.01 7.36 -4.91
C ALA A 65 -16.42 7.55 -6.32
N THR A 66 -15.51 8.52 -6.47
CA THR A 66 -14.85 8.82 -7.74
C THR A 66 -14.00 7.66 -8.23
N MET A 67 -13.16 7.10 -7.36
CA MET A 67 -12.29 5.95 -7.64
C MET A 67 -13.12 4.75 -8.10
N ARG A 68 -14.20 4.42 -7.37
CA ARG A 68 -15.11 3.32 -7.72
C ARG A 68 -15.80 3.56 -9.06
N MET A 69 -16.31 4.76 -9.31
CA MET A 69 -16.98 5.08 -10.57
C MET A 69 -16.02 5.08 -11.76
N TRP A 70 -14.79 5.56 -11.58
CA TRP A 70 -13.77 5.55 -12.63
C TRP A 70 -13.51 4.14 -13.17
N PHE A 71 -13.23 3.17 -12.28
CA PHE A 71 -12.94 1.79 -12.70
C PHE A 71 -14.18 1.00 -13.13
N LEU A 72 -15.39 1.47 -12.81
CA LEU A 72 -16.61 0.91 -13.38
C LEU A 72 -16.82 1.34 -14.84
N VAL A 73 -16.50 2.59 -15.16
CA VAL A 73 -16.65 3.16 -16.52
C VAL A 73 -15.42 2.87 -17.40
N ASN A 74 -14.24 2.73 -16.80
CA ASN A 74 -12.96 2.46 -17.47
C ASN A 74 -12.35 1.15 -16.95
N PRO A 75 -12.95 -0.02 -17.25
CA PRO A 75 -12.42 -1.29 -16.78
C PRO A 75 -11.05 -1.58 -17.42
N PRO A 76 -10.01 -1.92 -16.61
CA PRO A 76 -8.67 -2.18 -17.12
C PRO A 76 -8.58 -3.61 -17.69
N GLY A 77 -9.04 -3.77 -18.92
CA GLY A 77 -9.06 -5.06 -19.62
C GLY A 77 -9.95 -6.08 -18.92
N LYS A 78 -9.41 -7.29 -18.68
CA LYS A 78 -10.13 -8.40 -18.01
C LYS A 78 -9.80 -8.53 -16.51
N ALA A 79 -9.05 -7.59 -15.95
CA ALA A 79 -8.63 -7.63 -14.57
C ALA A 79 -9.80 -7.42 -13.60
N SER A 80 -9.70 -8.00 -12.41
CA SER A 80 -10.65 -7.74 -11.32
C SER A 80 -10.20 -6.52 -10.52
N ILE A 81 -11.09 -5.55 -10.32
CA ILE A 81 -10.82 -4.35 -9.51
C ILE A 81 -11.74 -4.32 -8.30
N GLN A 82 -11.16 -4.14 -7.13
CA GLN A 82 -11.86 -3.83 -5.89
C GLN A 82 -11.40 -2.45 -5.41
N VAL A 83 -12.37 -1.58 -5.11
CA VAL A 83 -12.11 -0.33 -4.40
C VAL A 83 -12.72 -0.45 -3.02
N ARG A 84 -11.97 -0.12 -1.97
CA ARG A 84 -12.42 -0.09 -0.58
C ARG A 84 -12.17 1.27 0.04
N ASN A 85 -13.09 1.70 0.88
CA ASN A 85 -12.93 2.88 1.71
C ASN A 85 -12.20 2.48 3.00
N ILE A 86 -11.16 3.23 3.37
CA ILE A 86 -10.43 3.03 4.62
C ILE A 86 -11.34 3.12 5.85
N GLU A 87 -12.40 3.94 5.82
CA GLU A 87 -13.34 4.08 6.95
C GLU A 87 -14.15 2.81 7.23
N GLU A 88 -14.20 1.86 6.28
CA GLU A 88 -14.85 0.57 6.47
C GLU A 88 -13.98 -0.41 7.30
N PHE A 89 -12.72 -0.06 7.59
CA PHE A 89 -11.81 -0.90 8.35
C PHE A 89 -12.05 -0.76 9.85
N THR A 90 -12.92 -1.61 10.39
CA THR A 90 -13.31 -1.58 11.81
C THR A 90 -12.17 -1.84 12.79
N TRP A 91 -11.11 -2.53 12.35
CA TRP A 91 -9.91 -2.78 13.13
C TRP A 91 -9.00 -1.55 13.24
N LEU A 92 -9.10 -0.61 12.30
CA LEU A 92 -8.21 0.54 12.22
C LEU A 92 -8.75 1.68 13.10
N ASN A 93 -8.26 1.75 14.34
CA ASN A 93 -8.61 2.79 15.30
C ASN A 93 -7.38 3.23 16.12
N ALA A 94 -7.52 4.28 16.92
CA ALA A 94 -6.43 4.84 17.73
C ALA A 94 -5.86 3.86 18.77
N SER A 95 -6.64 2.88 19.23
CA SER A 95 -6.15 1.86 20.17
C SER A 95 -5.25 0.82 19.50
N TYR A 96 -5.42 0.61 18.20
CA TYR A 96 -4.70 -0.40 17.42
C TYR A 96 -3.57 0.19 16.58
N SER A 97 -3.73 1.40 16.05
CA SER A 97 -2.71 2.08 15.25
C SER A 97 -2.03 3.21 16.03
N PRO A 98 -0.73 3.08 16.35
CA PRO A 98 0.02 4.16 17.00
C PRO A 98 -0.02 5.47 16.21
N VAL A 99 -0.07 5.39 14.88
CA VAL A 99 -0.17 6.55 14.01
C VAL A 99 -1.51 7.25 14.20
N LEU A 100 -2.62 6.52 14.21
CA LEU A 100 -3.93 7.13 14.48
C LEU A 100 -4.01 7.71 15.89
N ASN A 101 -3.39 7.04 16.87
CA ASN A 101 -3.30 7.57 18.22
C ASN A 101 -2.56 8.91 18.26
N GLN A 102 -1.41 8.99 17.58
CA GLN A 102 -0.63 10.22 17.48
C GLN A 102 -1.36 11.32 16.72
N LEU A 103 -2.08 10.99 15.65
CA LEU A 103 -2.91 11.94 14.90
C LEU A 103 -4.07 12.50 15.73
N GLY A 104 -4.60 11.73 16.68
CA GLY A 104 -5.64 12.18 17.61
C GLY A 104 -5.15 13.15 18.69
N LEU A 105 -3.83 13.31 18.88
CA LEU A 105 -3.26 14.23 19.86
C LEU A 105 -3.36 15.67 19.36
N HIS A 106 -3.99 16.55 20.15
CA HIS A 106 -4.13 17.98 19.84
C HIS A 106 -2.78 18.66 19.58
N SER A 107 -1.69 18.21 20.23
CA SER A 107 -0.34 18.73 20.02
C SER A 107 0.22 18.42 18.63
N MET A 108 -0.11 17.27 18.03
CA MET A 108 0.29 16.91 16.67
C MET A 108 -0.54 17.69 15.65
N ILE A 109 -1.85 17.79 15.85
CA ILE A 109 -2.72 18.63 15.02
C ILE A 109 -2.19 20.07 15.04
N ASP A 110 -1.90 20.62 16.22
CA ASP A 110 -1.30 21.95 16.36
C ASP A 110 0.06 22.06 15.66
N TYR A 111 0.95 21.07 15.79
CA TYR A 111 2.27 21.09 15.15
C TYR A 111 2.17 21.16 13.61
N TYR A 112 1.28 20.39 13.01
CA TYR A 112 1.10 20.38 11.55
C TYR A 112 0.26 21.55 11.02
N PHE A 113 -0.76 22.00 11.77
CA PHE A 113 -1.71 23.01 11.31
C PHE A 113 -1.43 24.45 11.82
N LYS A 114 -0.67 24.66 12.91
CA LYS A 114 -0.23 26.02 13.34
C LYS A 114 0.99 26.55 12.59
N ALA A 115 1.72 25.72 11.86
CA ALA A 115 2.91 26.13 11.10
C ALA A 115 2.59 27.07 9.92
N HIS A 116 1.33 27.30 9.57
CA HIS A 116 0.95 28.32 8.59
C HIS A 116 1.08 29.77 9.09
N GLN A 117 1.43 29.99 10.38
CA GLN A 117 1.52 31.33 10.97
C GLN A 117 2.89 31.71 11.57
N ALA A 118 3.91 30.85 11.53
CA ALA A 118 5.21 31.15 12.16
C ALA A 118 6.44 30.72 11.32
N ASN A 119 7.13 31.74 10.79
CA ASN A 119 8.55 31.84 10.40
C ASN A 119 9.26 30.65 9.70
N PHE A 120 9.67 30.94 8.46
CA PHE A 120 10.38 30.14 7.45
C PHE A 120 11.80 29.58 7.80
N TYR A 121 12.19 29.40 9.07
CA TYR A 121 13.60 29.14 9.42
C TYR A 121 13.88 27.95 10.36
N SER A 122 13.07 26.90 10.38
CA SER A 122 13.47 25.63 11.02
C SER A 122 12.99 24.37 10.29
N ASN A 123 13.96 23.62 9.75
CA ASN A 123 13.89 22.22 9.31
C ASN A 123 12.61 21.77 8.59
N LEU A 124 12.46 22.25 7.35
CA LEU A 124 11.38 21.97 6.39
C LEU A 124 11.24 20.51 5.92
N LYS A 125 12.04 19.54 6.42
CA LYS A 125 12.10 18.18 5.84
C LYS A 125 10.96 17.25 6.30
N TYR A 126 10.23 17.59 7.37
CA TYR A 126 9.18 16.74 7.97
C TYR A 126 7.79 17.40 8.05
N GLN A 127 7.56 18.48 7.29
CA GLN A 127 6.28 19.23 7.28
C GLN A 127 5.35 18.83 6.12
N ASN A 128 5.51 17.64 5.53
CA ASN A 128 4.65 17.21 4.43
C ASN A 128 3.35 16.59 4.99
N PRO A 129 2.15 17.15 4.71
CA PRO A 129 0.88 16.57 5.14
C PRO A 129 0.64 15.15 4.60
N LYS A 130 1.39 14.68 3.59
CA LYS A 130 1.43 13.26 3.19
C LYS A 130 1.89 12.30 4.30
N TYR A 131 2.68 12.75 5.29
CA TYR A 131 3.06 11.90 6.43
C TYR A 131 1.88 11.62 7.39
N LEU A 132 0.84 12.45 7.34
CA LEU A 132 -0.42 12.27 8.07
C LEU A 132 -1.43 11.43 7.29
N PHE A 133 -1.16 11.08 6.03
CA PHE A 133 -2.05 10.25 5.24
C PHE A 133 -2.02 8.82 5.78
N VAL A 134 -3.09 8.45 6.48
CA VAL A 134 -3.30 7.11 7.06
C VAL A 134 -3.12 6.01 6.00
N LEU A 135 -3.44 6.30 4.73
CA LEU A 135 -3.22 5.40 3.59
C LEU A 135 -1.75 4.95 3.47
N ASN A 136 -0.79 5.82 3.74
CA ASN A 136 0.64 5.48 3.69
C ASN A 136 1.06 4.56 4.83
N HIS A 137 0.30 4.48 5.91
CA HIS A 137 0.60 3.62 7.07
C HIS A 137 -0.11 2.27 6.99
N LEU A 138 -1.18 2.15 6.19
CA LEU A 138 -1.85 0.88 5.92
C LEU A 138 -0.91 -0.21 5.40
N ARG A 139 0.23 0.18 4.80
CA ARG A 139 1.21 -0.77 4.25
C ARG A 139 1.80 -1.71 5.31
N PHE A 140 1.76 -1.33 6.58
CA PHE A 140 2.21 -2.16 7.69
C PHE A 140 1.13 -3.14 8.16
N TYR A 141 -0.12 -2.89 7.81
CA TYR A 141 -1.30 -3.65 8.22
C TYR A 141 -1.88 -4.47 7.06
N LEU A 142 -1.02 -4.99 6.17
CA LEU A 142 -1.45 -5.78 5.02
C LEU A 142 -2.22 -7.05 5.44
N PRO A 143 -1.83 -7.80 6.49
CA PRO A 143 -2.59 -8.96 6.94
C PRO A 143 -4.01 -8.62 7.40
N GLU A 144 -4.19 -7.52 8.13
CA GLU A 144 -5.49 -7.05 8.63
C GLU A 144 -6.34 -6.49 7.49
N THR A 145 -5.68 -5.85 6.52
CA THR A 145 -6.29 -5.33 5.31
C THR A 145 -6.72 -6.45 4.35
N PHE A 146 -6.01 -7.58 4.33
CA PHE A 146 -6.20 -8.69 3.39
C PHE A 146 -6.15 -10.07 4.08
N PRO A 147 -7.03 -10.36 5.05
CA PRO A 147 -6.89 -11.53 5.92
C PRO A 147 -7.04 -12.88 5.19
N LYS A 148 -7.68 -12.88 4.02
CA LYS A 148 -7.93 -14.08 3.21
C LYS A 148 -6.82 -14.39 2.20
N LEU A 149 -5.86 -13.48 2.02
CA LEU A 149 -4.80 -13.64 1.04
C LEU A 149 -3.55 -14.23 1.70
N ASN A 150 -2.82 -15.03 0.92
CA ASN A 150 -1.56 -15.64 1.36
C ASN A 150 -0.36 -14.79 0.94
N LYS A 151 -0.42 -14.20 -0.25
CA LYS A 151 0.63 -13.37 -0.82
C LYS A 151 0.03 -12.18 -1.57
N VAL A 152 0.65 -11.01 -1.46
CA VAL A 152 0.19 -9.78 -2.14
C VAL A 152 1.40 -8.99 -2.64
N LEU A 153 1.30 -8.46 -3.86
CA LEU A 153 2.28 -7.49 -4.36
C LEU A 153 1.79 -6.08 -4.07
N PHE A 154 2.47 -5.38 -3.18
CA PHE A 154 2.22 -3.97 -2.93
C PHE A 154 2.91 -3.13 -4.02
N LEU A 155 2.17 -2.18 -4.58
CA LEU A 155 2.66 -1.19 -5.54
C LEU A 155 2.33 0.20 -5.00
N ASP A 156 3.36 1.05 -4.85
CA ASP A 156 3.14 2.49 -4.68
C ASP A 156 2.42 3.03 -5.93
N ASP A 157 1.66 4.11 -5.76
CA ASP A 157 0.84 4.63 -6.83
C ASP A 157 1.66 5.43 -7.87
N ASP A 158 2.85 5.91 -7.51
CA ASP A 158 3.75 6.72 -8.34
C ASP A 158 4.72 5.93 -9.24
N ILE A 159 4.38 4.68 -9.58
CA ILE A 159 5.20 3.82 -10.45
C ILE A 159 4.57 3.58 -11.82
N VAL A 160 5.39 3.10 -12.78
CA VAL A 160 4.92 2.60 -14.07
C VAL A 160 5.54 1.23 -14.33
N VAL A 161 4.70 0.23 -14.52
CA VAL A 161 5.15 -1.13 -14.80
C VAL A 161 5.48 -1.28 -16.29
N LYS A 162 6.63 -1.90 -16.59
CA LYS A 162 7.14 -2.08 -17.97
C LYS A 162 7.34 -3.54 -18.36
N LYS A 163 7.04 -4.48 -17.46
CA LYS A 163 7.20 -5.93 -17.66
C LYS A 163 6.15 -6.69 -16.87
N ASP A 164 5.88 -7.92 -17.30
CA ASP A 164 5.03 -8.85 -16.57
C ASP A 164 5.62 -9.16 -15.18
N LEU A 165 4.82 -8.96 -14.13
CA LEU A 165 5.26 -9.12 -12.73
C LEU A 165 4.92 -10.49 -12.14
N THR A 166 4.30 -11.39 -12.91
CA THR A 166 3.73 -12.65 -12.37
C THR A 166 4.80 -13.58 -11.77
N ALA A 167 6.03 -13.50 -12.28
CA ALA A 167 7.17 -14.27 -11.75
C ALA A 167 7.46 -13.98 -10.26
N LEU A 168 7.07 -12.81 -9.73
CA LEU A 168 7.29 -12.45 -8.33
C LEU A 168 6.53 -13.37 -7.35
N TRP A 169 5.39 -13.92 -7.76
CA TRP A 169 4.63 -14.84 -6.91
C TRP A 169 5.34 -16.18 -6.70
N SER A 170 6.21 -16.58 -7.64
CA SER A 170 6.98 -17.82 -7.59
C SER A 170 8.30 -17.68 -6.83
N LEU A 171 8.65 -16.48 -6.35
CA LEU A 171 9.85 -16.27 -5.55
C LEU A 171 9.75 -17.01 -4.21
N ASP A 172 10.83 -17.71 -3.86
CA ASP A 172 11.06 -18.23 -2.52
C ASP A 172 11.61 -17.11 -1.63
N LEU A 173 10.81 -16.68 -0.66
CA LEU A 173 11.18 -15.63 0.29
C LEU A 173 12.01 -16.15 1.46
N SER A 174 12.36 -17.44 1.50
CA SER A 174 13.25 -18.02 2.53
C SER A 174 12.76 -17.74 3.96
N ARG A 175 11.46 -17.85 4.20
CA ARG A 175 10.76 -17.52 5.47
C ARG A 175 10.75 -16.03 5.86
N ASN A 176 11.19 -15.14 4.98
CA ASN A 176 11.00 -13.71 5.15
C ASN A 176 9.58 -13.29 4.79
N VAL A 177 9.08 -12.27 5.47
CA VAL A 177 7.75 -11.70 5.24
C VAL A 177 7.70 -10.84 3.99
N ASN A 178 8.82 -10.19 3.63
CA ASN A 178 8.90 -9.24 2.55
C ASN A 178 10.01 -9.63 1.57
N GLY A 179 9.72 -9.59 0.28
CA GLY A 179 10.69 -9.49 -0.80
C GLY A 179 10.67 -8.10 -1.42
N ALA A 180 11.83 -7.44 -1.41
CA ALA A 180 11.99 -6.08 -1.89
C ALA A 180 13.15 -5.95 -2.88
N VAL A 181 13.17 -4.85 -3.63
CA VAL A 181 14.32 -4.48 -4.46
C VAL A 181 15.41 -3.90 -3.56
N GLU A 182 16.62 -4.46 -3.66
CA GLU A 182 17.80 -3.90 -3.01
C GLU A 182 18.12 -2.53 -3.62
N THR A 183 18.31 -1.53 -2.75
CA THR A 183 18.58 -0.15 -3.20
C THR A 183 20.02 0.29 -3.02
N CYS A 184 20.82 -0.45 -2.24
CA CYS A 184 22.21 -0.10 -1.96
C CYS A 184 23.05 0.04 -3.23
N GLY A 185 23.67 1.21 -3.41
CA GLY A 185 24.42 1.54 -4.61
C GLY A 185 24.63 3.05 -4.76
N GLU A 186 24.69 3.52 -6.00
CA GLU A 186 25.09 4.91 -6.32
C GLU A 186 24.17 5.97 -5.69
N SER A 187 22.86 5.73 -5.65
CA SER A 187 21.86 6.73 -5.22
C SER A 187 21.28 6.50 -3.82
N PHE A 188 21.41 5.30 -3.24
CA PHE A 188 20.94 4.98 -1.89
C PHE A 188 22.06 4.37 -1.06
N HIS A 189 22.17 4.84 0.17
CA HIS A 189 23.28 4.53 1.07
C HIS A 189 22.88 3.53 2.16
N CYS A 190 23.86 3.08 2.93
CA CYS A 190 23.62 2.29 4.14
C CYS A 190 22.97 3.17 5.23
N PHE A 191 22.50 2.54 6.30
CA PHE A 191 21.80 3.25 7.37
C PHE A 191 22.65 4.32 8.07
N ASP A 192 23.97 4.19 8.11
CA ASP A 192 24.89 5.19 8.67
C ASP A 192 24.74 6.59 8.05
N TRP A 193 24.30 6.67 6.80
CA TRP A 193 24.02 7.92 6.11
C TRP A 193 22.70 8.59 6.54
N TYR A 194 21.73 7.79 7.00
CA TYR A 194 20.37 8.25 7.29
C TYR A 194 20.08 8.36 8.78
N LEU A 195 20.75 7.57 9.60
CA LEU A 195 20.47 7.43 11.02
C LEU A 195 21.67 7.91 11.85
N ASN A 196 21.37 8.55 12.98
CA ASN A 196 22.40 8.98 13.91
C ASN A 196 22.81 7.84 14.86
N PHE A 197 23.88 7.12 14.53
CA PHE A 197 24.40 6.02 15.33
C PHE A 197 25.05 6.43 16.66
N SER A 198 25.18 7.73 16.96
CA SER A 198 25.49 8.17 18.32
C SER A 198 24.31 7.97 19.29
N ASN A 199 23.09 7.77 18.78
CA ASN A 199 21.92 7.49 19.61
C ASN A 199 21.89 6.01 20.03
N PRO A 200 21.89 5.69 21.35
CA PRO A 200 21.89 4.31 21.83
C PRO A 200 20.70 3.45 21.37
N LEU A 201 19.55 4.07 21.11
CA LEU A 201 18.37 3.35 20.61
C LEU A 201 18.55 2.93 19.14
N ILE A 202 19.35 3.66 18.38
CA ILE A 202 19.65 3.34 16.99
C ILE A 202 20.76 2.30 16.94
N SER A 203 21.90 2.57 17.58
CA SER A 203 23.08 1.70 17.52
C SER A 203 22.86 0.31 18.13
N LYS A 204 21.89 0.16 19.05
CA LYS A 204 21.54 -1.13 19.64
C LYS A 204 20.66 -2.01 18.74
N ASN A 205 19.89 -1.40 17.84
CA ASN A 205 18.84 -2.10 17.07
C ASN A 205 19.15 -2.19 15.57
N PHE A 206 20.03 -1.34 15.05
CA PHE A 206 20.36 -1.28 13.64
C PHE A 206 21.86 -1.51 13.41
N ASP A 207 22.19 -2.09 12.27
CA ASP A 207 23.55 -2.17 11.77
C ASP A 207 23.82 -0.95 10.87
N PRO A 208 24.88 -0.16 11.12
CA PRO A 208 25.25 1.00 10.28
C PRO A 208 25.50 0.64 8.81
N HIS A 209 25.95 -0.58 8.53
CA HIS A 209 26.28 -1.06 7.19
C HIS A 209 25.13 -1.84 6.54
N ALA A 210 24.00 -1.99 7.23
CA ALA A 210 22.84 -2.60 6.62
C ALA A 210 22.21 -1.68 5.58
N CYS A 211 21.74 -2.32 4.52
CA CYS A 211 21.07 -1.69 3.39
C CYS A 211 19.58 -1.52 3.66
N GLY A 212 19.08 -0.32 3.37
CA GLY A 212 17.65 -0.10 3.24
C GLY A 212 17.10 -0.71 1.94
N TRP A 213 15.79 -0.91 1.92
CA TRP A 213 15.03 -1.16 0.70
C TRP A 213 13.92 -0.13 0.55
N ALA A 214 13.46 0.07 -0.68
CA ALA A 214 12.35 0.97 -0.97
C ALA A 214 11.01 0.24 -0.94
N TYR A 215 9.95 0.93 -0.52
CA TYR A 215 8.61 0.36 -0.46
C TYR A 215 7.88 0.32 -1.82
N GLY A 216 8.42 0.99 -2.86
CA GLY A 216 7.78 1.19 -4.17
C GLY A 216 7.14 -0.05 -4.81
N MET A 217 7.81 -1.20 -4.72
CA MET A 217 7.24 -2.49 -5.14
C MET A 217 7.79 -3.60 -4.23
N ASN A 218 6.90 -4.25 -3.48
CA ASN A 218 7.26 -5.25 -2.48
C ASN A 218 6.28 -6.41 -2.53
N ILE A 219 6.79 -7.64 -2.51
CA ILE A 219 5.98 -8.86 -2.43
C ILE A 219 5.94 -9.34 -0.98
N PHE A 220 4.74 -9.45 -0.42
CA PHE A 220 4.54 -9.84 0.97
C PHE A 220 3.94 -11.23 1.09
N ASP A 221 4.56 -12.08 1.91
CA ASP A 221 3.98 -13.33 2.40
C ASP A 221 3.19 -13.04 3.67
N LEU A 222 1.87 -12.89 3.49
CA LEU A 222 0.95 -12.55 4.56
C LEU A 222 0.77 -13.70 5.54
N ASP A 223 0.88 -14.95 5.08
CA ASP A 223 0.81 -16.11 5.97
C ASP A 223 2.02 -16.15 6.91
N GLN A 224 3.21 -15.87 6.38
CA GLN A 224 4.41 -15.76 7.19
C GLN A 224 4.35 -14.58 8.17
N GLN A 225 3.81 -13.44 7.73
CA GLN A 225 3.61 -12.27 8.60
C GLN A 225 2.70 -12.58 9.79
N LYS A 226 1.55 -13.22 9.53
CA LYS A 226 0.60 -13.68 10.55
C LYS A 226 1.24 -14.67 11.52
N ARG A 227 2.04 -15.62 11.02
CA ARG A 227 2.73 -16.62 11.86
C ARG A 227 3.78 -16.02 12.78
N GLN A 228 4.50 -15.01 12.31
CA GLN A 228 5.53 -14.34 13.10
C GLN A 228 4.97 -13.26 14.03
N ASN A 229 3.66 -12.97 13.94
CA ASN A 229 2.99 -11.93 14.71
C ASN A 229 3.66 -10.55 14.55
N ILE A 230 4.01 -10.21 13.30
CA ILE A 230 4.62 -8.94 12.93
C ILE A 230 3.49 -8.01 12.44
N THR A 231 2.77 -7.43 13.40
CA THR A 231 1.93 -6.24 13.26
C THR A 231 1.80 -5.57 14.63
#